data_AF-A0A6N8UWS0-F1
#
_entry.id   AF-A0A6N8UWS0-F1
#
_cell.length_a   1.000
_cell.length_b   1.000
_cell.length_c   1.000
_cell.angle_alpha   90.00
_cell.angle_beta   90.00
_cell.angle_gamma   90.00
#
_symmetry.space_group_name_H-M   'P 1'
#
loop_
_entity.id
_entity.type
_entity.pdbx_description
1 polymer ?
#
loop_
_entity_poly.entity_id
_entity_poly.type
_entity_poly.pdbx_seq_one_letter_code
_entity_poly.pdbx_strand_id
1 'polypeptide(L)'
;YFEHYRYARTETLQFGSGGPFVDVFDAVLGAEVADRLGYALEDRIIVSHGAGDVSFVEHDDKPFRVAGILRPTGTPVDRTVHVSVQGFTAMHVDWMAGAPMPGLAITADEARGMDLTPKTITAFLVGLDRKIAIFDVQRRINDYSEEPVLAIIPGVALQELWDLMSVAENLLRFVSAMVVATGLLGMLTVILSSLEARRREMAVLRSVGARPLHVFALFMSEAMVFALVGAAAGVVLLYVALLVGQPIVAREFGLHLPIALPGPGDWWIIAAVVAAGTAAGAVPAIRAYRLSLADGLSMRI
;
A
#
# COMPACT_ATOMS: atom_id res chain seq x y z
N TYR A 1 -19.98 -16.50 11.91
CA TYR A 1 -19.06 -15.53 11.26
C TYR A 1 -19.52 -14.09 11.48
N PHE A 2 -20.72 -13.71 11.00
CA PHE A 2 -21.23 -12.32 11.07
C PHE A 2 -21.25 -11.71 12.47
N GLU A 3 -21.47 -12.53 13.51
CA GLU A 3 -21.49 -12.07 14.90
C GLU A 3 -20.10 -11.90 15.53
N HIS A 4 -19.09 -12.64 15.07
CA HIS A 4 -17.77 -12.74 15.71
C HIS A 4 -16.67 -12.00 14.98
N TYR A 5 -16.78 -11.86 13.66
CA TYR A 5 -15.78 -11.15 12.88
C TYR A 5 -15.74 -9.67 13.29
N ARG A 6 -14.54 -9.12 13.44
CA ARG A 6 -14.32 -7.72 13.79
C ARG A 6 -13.38 -7.09 12.79
N TYR A 7 -13.71 -5.87 12.35
CA TYR A 7 -12.84 -5.02 11.55
C TYR A 7 -12.63 -3.69 12.28
N ALA A 8 -11.66 -2.89 11.83
CA ALA A 8 -11.33 -1.61 12.49
C ALA A 8 -11.20 -1.71 14.02
N ARG A 9 -10.62 -2.82 14.50
CA ARG A 9 -10.49 -3.24 15.92
C ARG A 9 -11.77 -3.74 16.59
N THR A 10 -12.88 -3.01 16.52
CA THR A 10 -14.09 -3.31 17.31
C THR A 10 -15.38 -3.38 16.51
N GLU A 11 -15.37 -2.96 15.25
CA GLU A 11 -16.58 -2.89 14.44
C GLU A 11 -17.04 -4.29 14.02
N THR A 12 -18.35 -4.50 14.07
CA THR A 12 -19.01 -5.76 13.71
C THR A 12 -19.58 -5.65 12.30
N LEU A 13 -19.68 -6.75 11.57
CA LEU A 13 -20.35 -6.76 10.27
C LEU A 13 -21.84 -6.39 10.45
N GLN A 14 -22.31 -5.42 9.68
CA GLN A 14 -23.72 -4.98 9.68
C GLN A 14 -24.34 -5.25 8.32
N PHE A 15 -25.64 -5.56 8.30
CA PHE A 15 -26.40 -5.72 7.08
C PHE A 15 -26.92 -4.37 6.60
N GLY A 16 -26.71 -4.06 5.32
CA GLY A 16 -27.32 -2.92 4.63
C GLY A 16 -28.74 -3.26 4.21
N SER A 17 -28.95 -4.50 3.76
CA SER A 17 -30.25 -5.07 3.40
C SER A 17 -30.27 -6.58 3.67
N GLY A 18 -31.45 -7.12 3.93
CA GLY A 18 -31.63 -8.55 4.22
C GLY A 18 -31.02 -8.96 5.57
N GLY A 19 -30.49 -10.17 5.65
CA GLY A 19 -29.97 -10.74 6.90
C GLY A 19 -29.00 -11.91 6.69
N PRO A 20 -28.65 -12.62 7.78
CA PRO A 20 -27.80 -13.81 7.71
C PRO A 20 -28.52 -14.97 7.00
N PHE A 21 -27.79 -16.08 6.81
CA PHE A 21 -28.34 -17.29 6.21
C PHE A 21 -29.57 -17.81 6.98
N VAL A 22 -30.65 -18.10 6.25
CA VAL A 22 -31.85 -18.76 6.75
C VAL A 22 -31.97 -20.16 6.12
N ASP A 23 -31.67 -20.27 4.83
CA ASP A 23 -31.61 -21.52 4.07
C ASP A 23 -30.15 -21.99 3.82
N VAL A 24 -30.00 -23.28 3.53
CA VAL A 24 -28.71 -23.90 3.16
C VAL A 24 -28.08 -23.22 1.94
N PHE A 25 -28.92 -22.87 0.95
CA PHE A 25 -28.51 -22.22 -0.29
C PHE A 25 -28.67 -20.70 -0.25
N ASP A 26 -28.45 -20.08 0.91
CA ASP A 26 -28.36 -18.63 1.01
C ASP A 26 -26.92 -18.13 0.83
N ALA A 27 -26.79 -16.98 0.16
CA ALA A 27 -25.56 -16.22 0.05
C ALA A 27 -25.71 -14.83 0.69
N VAL A 28 -24.62 -14.35 1.30
CA VAL A 28 -24.49 -12.98 1.78
C VAL A 28 -23.36 -12.30 1.02
N LEU A 29 -23.63 -11.13 0.47
CA LEU A 29 -22.68 -10.40 -0.37
C LEU A 29 -21.99 -9.28 0.41
N GLY A 30 -20.70 -9.09 0.11
CA GLY A 30 -20.02 -7.84 0.37
C GLY A 30 -20.61 -6.70 -0.45
N ALA A 31 -20.51 -5.47 0.08
CA ALA A 31 -21.14 -4.30 -0.53
C ALA A 31 -20.65 -4.00 -1.96
N GLU A 32 -19.36 -4.19 -2.23
CA GLU A 32 -18.76 -3.90 -3.54
C GLU A 32 -19.16 -4.95 -4.59
N VAL A 33 -19.36 -6.21 -4.19
CA VAL A 33 -19.88 -7.26 -5.08
C VAL A 33 -21.30 -6.91 -5.54
N ALA A 34 -22.17 -6.56 -4.60
CA ALA A 34 -23.56 -6.23 -4.90
C ALA A 34 -23.67 -4.99 -5.80
N ASP A 35 -22.96 -3.92 -5.47
CA ASP A 35 -22.99 -2.66 -6.22
C ASP A 35 -22.42 -2.80 -7.64
N ARG A 36 -21.25 -3.45 -7.78
CA ARG A 36 -20.59 -3.57 -9.10
C ARG A 36 -21.26 -4.54 -10.04
N LEU A 37 -21.80 -5.64 -9.53
CA LEU A 37 -22.45 -6.67 -10.34
C LEU A 37 -23.97 -6.47 -10.45
N GLY A 38 -24.52 -5.49 -9.72
CA GLY A 38 -25.94 -5.16 -9.74
C GLY A 38 -26.84 -6.18 -9.06
N TYR A 39 -26.33 -6.93 -8.08
CA TYR A 39 -27.13 -7.92 -7.35
C TYR A 39 -28.01 -7.27 -6.28
N ALA A 40 -29.26 -7.71 -6.20
CA ALA A 40 -30.24 -7.39 -5.20
C ALA A 40 -30.58 -8.61 -4.32
N LEU A 41 -31.39 -8.39 -3.28
CA LEU A 41 -31.95 -9.51 -2.51
C LEU A 41 -32.78 -10.42 -3.40
N GLU A 42 -32.84 -11.72 -3.05
CA GLU A 42 -33.53 -12.78 -3.79
C GLU A 42 -32.92 -13.17 -5.14
N ASP A 43 -31.93 -12.42 -5.64
CA ASP A 43 -31.21 -12.79 -6.86
C ASP A 43 -30.50 -14.13 -6.70
N ARG A 44 -30.27 -14.80 -7.84
CA ARG A 44 -29.61 -16.11 -7.89
C ARG A 44 -28.15 -15.94 -8.25
N ILE A 45 -27.30 -16.63 -7.49
CA ILE A 45 -25.86 -16.74 -7.72
C ILE A 45 -25.55 -18.20 -8.00
N ILE A 46 -24.96 -18.43 -9.15
CA ILE A 46 -24.42 -19.73 -9.54
C ILE A 46 -22.93 -19.70 -9.24
N VAL A 47 -22.48 -20.61 -8.39
CA VAL A 47 -21.06 -20.78 -8.11
C VAL A 47 -20.48 -21.68 -9.19
N SER A 48 -19.30 -21.36 -9.69
CA SER A 48 -18.63 -22.14 -10.73
C SER A 48 -17.19 -22.46 -10.35
N HIS A 49 -16.70 -23.60 -10.84
CA HIS A 49 -15.28 -23.91 -10.88
C HIS A 49 -14.65 -23.26 -12.10
N GLY A 50 -13.65 -22.42 -11.90
CA GLY A 50 -13.06 -21.59 -12.96
C GLY A 50 -11.71 -21.02 -12.58
N ALA A 51 -10.95 -20.57 -13.58
CA ALA A 51 -9.73 -19.80 -13.39
C ALA A 51 -9.82 -18.51 -14.22
N GLY A 52 -9.87 -17.36 -13.54
CA GLY A 52 -10.09 -16.06 -14.19
C GLY A 52 -11.51 -15.96 -14.78
N ASP A 53 -11.61 -15.49 -16.02
CA ASP A 53 -12.89 -15.28 -16.71
C ASP A 53 -13.52 -16.57 -17.29
N VAL A 54 -12.87 -17.73 -17.11
CA VAL A 54 -13.32 -19.00 -17.69
C VAL A 54 -13.96 -19.87 -16.62
N SER A 55 -15.27 -20.07 -16.75
CA SER A 55 -16.06 -21.06 -16.00
C SER A 55 -15.95 -22.42 -16.71
N PHE A 56 -15.50 -23.45 -15.98
CA PHE A 56 -15.36 -24.80 -16.50
C PHE A 56 -16.57 -25.67 -16.17
N VAL A 57 -17.12 -25.55 -14.96
CA VAL A 57 -18.31 -26.29 -14.51
C VAL A 57 -19.09 -25.43 -13.52
N GLU A 58 -20.40 -25.34 -13.73
CA GLU A 58 -21.32 -24.51 -12.94
C GLU A 58 -22.17 -25.37 -12.01
N HIS A 59 -22.50 -24.85 -10.83
CA HIS A 59 -23.47 -25.43 -9.89
C HIS A 59 -24.85 -24.79 -10.11
N ASP A 60 -25.33 -24.82 -11.36
CA ASP A 60 -26.59 -24.20 -11.79
C ASP A 60 -27.84 -24.96 -11.31
N ASP A 61 -27.66 -26.22 -10.94
CA ASP A 61 -28.66 -27.12 -10.34
C ASP A 61 -28.95 -26.80 -8.86
N LYS A 62 -28.01 -26.14 -8.18
CA LYS A 62 -28.09 -25.74 -6.76
C LYS A 62 -27.70 -24.26 -6.57
N PRO A 63 -28.43 -23.31 -7.20
CA PRO A 63 -28.09 -21.90 -7.13
C PRO A 63 -28.32 -21.34 -5.72
N PHE A 64 -27.46 -20.41 -5.32
CA PHE A 64 -27.61 -19.68 -4.06
C PHE A 64 -28.50 -18.46 -4.24
N ARG A 65 -29.31 -18.16 -3.24
CA ARG A 65 -30.18 -16.98 -3.20
C ARG A 65 -29.54 -15.88 -2.34
N VAL A 66 -29.55 -14.65 -2.81
CA VAL A 66 -29.01 -13.52 -2.04
C VAL A 66 -29.94 -13.20 -0.86
N ALA A 67 -29.54 -13.61 0.33
CA ALA A 67 -30.31 -13.40 1.56
C ALA A 67 -29.95 -12.09 2.28
N GLY A 68 -28.75 -11.56 2.03
CA GLY A 68 -28.28 -10.33 2.66
C GLY A 68 -27.13 -9.67 1.92
N ILE A 69 -27.05 -8.36 2.08
CA ILE A 69 -25.93 -7.54 1.57
C ILE A 69 -25.37 -6.77 2.77
N LEU A 70 -24.06 -6.89 2.99
CA LEU A 70 -23.37 -6.20 4.06
C LEU A 70 -23.25 -4.71 3.78
N ARG A 71 -23.21 -3.88 4.83
CA ARG A 71 -22.80 -2.48 4.71
C ARG A 71 -21.32 -2.40 4.31
N PRO A 72 -20.91 -1.38 3.55
CA PRO A 72 -19.51 -1.18 3.20
C PRO A 72 -18.62 -1.13 4.45
N THR A 73 -17.55 -1.92 4.44
CA THR A 73 -16.57 -2.00 5.52
C THR A 73 -15.25 -1.30 5.18
N GLY A 74 -14.99 -1.06 3.89
CA GLY A 74 -13.69 -0.60 3.38
C GLY A 74 -12.60 -1.66 3.47
N THR A 75 -12.97 -2.94 3.65
CA THR A 75 -12.04 -4.07 3.78
C THR A 75 -12.27 -5.08 2.67
N PRO A 76 -11.38 -6.09 2.48
CA PRO A 76 -11.60 -7.15 1.50
C PRO A 76 -12.93 -7.90 1.63
N VAL A 77 -13.61 -7.84 2.79
CA VAL A 77 -14.97 -8.39 2.98
C VAL A 77 -15.99 -7.78 2.01
N ASP A 78 -15.80 -6.53 1.57
CA ASP A 78 -16.71 -5.91 0.61
C ASP A 78 -16.69 -6.60 -0.76
N ARG A 79 -15.64 -7.39 -1.04
CA ARG A 79 -15.40 -8.12 -2.29
C ARG A 79 -15.63 -9.62 -2.17
N THR A 80 -16.32 -10.09 -1.13
CA THR A 80 -16.55 -11.53 -0.90
C THR A 80 -18.01 -11.93 -1.07
N VAL A 81 -18.21 -13.17 -1.52
CA VAL A 81 -19.48 -13.89 -1.45
C VAL A 81 -19.37 -14.90 -0.31
N HIS A 82 -20.27 -14.84 0.66
CA HIS A 82 -20.32 -15.75 1.79
C HIS A 82 -21.44 -16.76 1.59
N VAL A 83 -21.12 -18.04 1.69
CA VAL A 83 -22.09 -19.14 1.76
C VAL A 83 -21.85 -19.93 3.05
N SER A 84 -22.87 -20.66 3.50
CA SER A 84 -22.71 -21.55 4.65
C SER A 84 -21.81 -22.73 4.31
N VAL A 85 -21.10 -23.30 5.29
CA VAL A 85 -20.27 -24.49 5.06
C VAL A 85 -21.15 -25.68 4.68
N GLN A 86 -22.35 -25.77 5.26
CA GLN A 86 -23.36 -26.73 4.86
C GLN A 86 -23.79 -26.55 3.40
N GLY A 87 -24.00 -25.31 2.94
CA GLY A 87 -24.32 -25.00 1.55
C GLY A 87 -23.18 -25.40 0.60
N PHE A 88 -21.93 -25.13 1.00
CA PHE A 88 -20.76 -25.57 0.24
C PHE A 88 -20.63 -27.09 0.18
N THR A 89 -20.98 -27.81 1.24
CA THR A 89 -21.08 -29.28 1.23
C THR A 89 -22.24 -29.74 0.33
N ALA A 90 -23.41 -29.09 0.44
CA ALA A 90 -24.63 -29.44 -0.28
C ALA A 90 -24.48 -29.34 -1.80
N MET A 91 -23.75 -28.34 -2.29
CA MET A 91 -23.45 -28.22 -3.72
C MET A 91 -22.50 -29.32 -4.26
N HIS A 92 -21.81 -30.06 -3.37
CA HIS A 92 -20.85 -31.10 -3.74
C HIS A 92 -21.29 -32.53 -3.36
N VAL A 93 -22.54 -32.75 -2.91
CA VAL A 93 -23.00 -34.10 -2.46
C VAL A 93 -23.02 -35.14 -3.56
N ASP A 94 -23.28 -34.73 -4.79
CA ASP A 94 -23.24 -35.54 -6.00
C ASP A 94 -21.92 -35.40 -6.76
N TRP A 95 -20.87 -34.88 -6.11
CA TRP A 95 -19.53 -34.71 -6.68
C TRP A 95 -18.50 -35.62 -6.03
N MET A 96 -17.52 -36.05 -6.81
CA MET A 96 -16.36 -36.80 -6.33
C MET A 96 -15.10 -36.31 -7.03
N ALA A 97 -14.03 -36.06 -6.26
CA ALA A 97 -12.75 -35.59 -6.77
C ALA A 97 -12.83 -34.32 -7.67
N GLY A 98 -13.77 -33.42 -7.36
CA GLY A 98 -13.92 -32.15 -8.09
C GLY A 98 -14.70 -32.23 -9.40
N ALA A 99 -15.41 -33.34 -9.66
CA ALA A 99 -16.30 -33.48 -10.80
C ALA A 99 -17.65 -34.11 -10.38
N PRO A 100 -18.76 -33.83 -11.11
CA PRO A 100 -20.05 -34.47 -10.85
C PRO A 100 -19.98 -35.97 -11.11
N MET A 101 -20.63 -36.77 -10.27
CA MET A 101 -20.68 -38.22 -10.41
C MET A 101 -21.64 -38.62 -11.53
N PRO A 102 -21.19 -39.39 -12.54
CA PRO A 102 -22.06 -39.83 -13.61
C PRO A 102 -23.24 -40.67 -13.09
N GLY A 103 -24.47 -40.28 -13.48
CA GLY A 103 -25.69 -41.01 -13.13
C GLY A 103 -26.24 -40.74 -11.73
N LEU A 104 -25.64 -39.81 -10.98
CA LEU A 104 -26.16 -39.33 -9.70
C LEU A 104 -26.38 -37.82 -9.80
N ALA A 105 -27.64 -37.40 -9.71
CA ALA A 105 -28.02 -35.99 -9.66
C ALA A 105 -28.95 -35.80 -8.47
N ILE A 106 -28.49 -35.06 -7.48
CA ILE A 106 -29.25 -34.76 -6.26
C ILE A 106 -29.78 -33.35 -6.40
N THR A 107 -31.08 -33.15 -6.28
CA THR A 107 -31.68 -31.81 -6.35
C THR A 107 -31.36 -30.98 -5.11
N ALA A 108 -31.49 -29.66 -5.20
CA ALA A 108 -31.32 -28.78 -4.04
C ALA A 108 -32.26 -29.16 -2.87
N ASP A 109 -33.50 -29.55 -3.16
CA ASP A 109 -34.48 -29.96 -2.13
C ASP A 109 -34.10 -31.28 -1.45
N GLU A 110 -33.59 -32.24 -2.21
CA GLU A 110 -33.07 -33.49 -1.64
C GLU A 110 -31.83 -33.23 -0.77
N ALA A 111 -30.92 -32.36 -1.23
CA ALA A 111 -29.70 -32.00 -0.50
C ALA A 111 -30.01 -31.33 0.85
N ARG A 112 -31.09 -30.53 0.95
CA ARG A 112 -31.54 -29.93 2.23
C ARG A 112 -31.86 -30.97 3.30
N GLY A 113 -32.29 -32.17 2.91
CA GLY A 113 -32.65 -33.25 3.83
C GLY A 113 -31.47 -34.14 4.24
N MET A 114 -30.27 -33.92 3.72
CA MET A 114 -29.09 -34.73 3.99
C MET A 114 -28.32 -34.23 5.22
N ASP A 115 -27.42 -35.08 5.75
CA ASP A 115 -26.40 -34.61 6.70
C ASP A 115 -25.31 -33.87 5.95
N LEU A 116 -25.32 -32.54 6.09
CA LEU A 116 -24.40 -31.61 5.42
C LEU A 116 -23.20 -31.23 6.29
N THR A 117 -22.97 -31.94 7.39
CA THR A 117 -21.83 -31.68 8.28
C THR A 117 -20.52 -31.99 7.54
N PRO A 118 -19.66 -30.99 7.30
CA PRO A 118 -18.42 -31.21 6.58
C PRO A 118 -17.48 -32.12 7.39
N LYS A 119 -16.85 -33.09 6.73
CA LYS A 119 -15.79 -33.91 7.35
C LYS A 119 -14.45 -33.18 7.42
N THR A 120 -14.23 -32.21 6.55
CA THR A 120 -13.00 -31.42 6.48
C THR A 120 -13.35 -29.96 6.20
N ILE A 121 -12.57 -29.05 6.79
CA ILE A 121 -12.61 -27.62 6.50
C ILE A 121 -11.19 -27.14 6.22
N THR A 122 -11.03 -26.16 5.33
CA THR A 122 -9.71 -25.64 4.96
C THR A 122 -9.09 -24.81 6.07
N ALA A 123 -9.90 -23.97 6.72
CA ALA A 123 -9.45 -23.07 7.77
C ALA A 123 -10.63 -22.58 8.60
N PHE A 124 -10.34 -22.09 9.81
CA PHE A 124 -11.28 -21.39 10.67
C PHE A 124 -10.56 -20.28 11.44
N LEU A 125 -11.32 -19.27 11.87
CA LEU A 125 -10.81 -18.18 12.69
C LEU A 125 -11.14 -18.45 14.16
N VAL A 126 -10.13 -18.34 15.02
CA VAL A 126 -10.28 -18.49 16.47
C VAL A 126 -10.02 -17.14 17.14
N GLY A 127 -11.04 -16.59 17.78
CA GLY A 127 -10.89 -15.45 18.68
C GLY A 127 -10.42 -15.91 20.06
N LEU A 128 -9.51 -15.16 20.69
CA LEU A 128 -9.05 -15.44 22.05
C LEU A 128 -9.52 -14.34 23.00
N ASP A 129 -10.03 -14.74 24.17
CA ASP A 129 -10.43 -13.78 25.22
C ASP A 129 -9.22 -13.03 25.81
N ARG A 130 -8.06 -13.71 25.86
CA ARG A 130 -6.81 -13.16 26.40
C ARG A 130 -5.75 -13.11 25.30
N LYS A 131 -5.37 -11.90 24.91
CA LYS A 131 -4.32 -11.67 23.89
C LYS A 131 -2.99 -12.35 24.23
N ILE A 132 -2.63 -12.42 25.52
CA ILE A 132 -1.37 -13.02 25.96
C ILE A 132 -1.30 -14.54 25.71
N ALA A 133 -2.44 -15.22 25.60
CA ALA A 133 -2.50 -16.65 25.35
C ALA A 133 -2.22 -17.03 23.89
N ILE A 134 -2.03 -16.06 22.99
CA ILE A 134 -1.96 -16.30 21.55
C ILE A 134 -0.82 -17.24 21.14
N PHE A 135 0.37 -17.05 21.71
CA PHE A 135 1.54 -17.88 21.39
C PHE A 135 1.44 -19.29 22.00
N ASP A 136 0.87 -19.41 23.20
CA ASP A 136 0.65 -20.70 23.85
C ASP A 136 -0.43 -21.52 23.13
N VAL A 137 -1.51 -20.87 22.68
CA VAL A 137 -2.55 -21.52 21.87
C VAL A 137 -1.98 -21.93 20.51
N GLN A 138 -1.23 -21.05 19.83
CA GLN A 138 -0.59 -21.37 18.56
C GLN A 138 0.32 -22.59 18.69
N ARG A 139 1.19 -22.62 19.70
CA ARG A 139 2.09 -23.75 19.95
C ARG A 139 1.31 -25.05 20.18
N ARG A 140 0.29 -25.02 21.04
CA ARG A 140 -0.53 -26.21 21.32
C ARG A 140 -1.23 -26.75 20.07
N ILE A 141 -1.69 -25.88 19.18
CA ILE A 141 -2.30 -26.30 17.90
C ILE A 141 -1.23 -26.91 16.99
N ASN A 142 -0.07 -26.27 16.87
CA ASN A 142 1.01 -26.76 16.00
C ASN A 142 1.63 -28.08 16.49
N ASP A 143 1.61 -28.33 17.80
CA ASP A 143 2.11 -29.56 18.43
C ASP A 143 1.02 -30.64 18.56
N TYR A 144 -0.20 -30.38 18.08
CA TYR A 144 -1.30 -31.34 18.13
C TYR A 144 -1.02 -32.51 17.19
N SER A 145 -0.95 -33.73 17.74
CA SER A 145 -0.48 -34.92 17.01
C SER A 145 -1.58 -35.77 16.39
N GLU A 146 -2.83 -35.59 16.81
CA GLU A 146 -3.96 -36.38 16.30
C GLU A 146 -4.34 -35.95 14.88
N GLU A 147 -4.17 -34.66 14.56
CA GLU A 147 -4.44 -34.12 13.23
C GLU A 147 -3.36 -33.11 12.80
N PRO A 148 -2.94 -33.13 11.51
CA PRO A 148 -1.95 -32.20 10.99
C PRO A 148 -2.59 -30.82 10.77
N VAL A 149 -2.64 -30.01 11.82
CA VAL A 149 -3.17 -28.64 11.78
C VAL A 149 -2.05 -27.62 12.00
N LEU A 150 -2.25 -26.42 11.44
CA LEU A 150 -1.30 -25.30 11.58
C LEU A 150 -2.06 -24.05 12.01
N ALA A 151 -1.63 -23.46 13.12
CA ALA A 151 -2.07 -22.15 13.58
C ALA A 151 -1.13 -21.06 13.08
N ILE A 152 -1.70 -20.10 12.37
CA ILE A 152 -1.03 -18.88 11.91
C ILE A 152 -1.61 -17.70 12.68
N ILE A 153 -0.77 -16.76 13.09
CA ILE A 153 -1.19 -15.48 13.65
C ILE A 153 -1.16 -14.45 12.52
N PRO A 154 -2.32 -14.04 11.97
CA PRO A 154 -2.34 -13.18 10.78
C PRO A 154 -1.58 -11.86 10.99
N GLY A 155 -1.65 -11.28 12.19
CA GLY A 155 -0.93 -10.06 12.53
C GLY A 155 0.60 -10.22 12.48
N VAL A 156 1.14 -11.38 12.87
CA VAL A 156 2.59 -11.66 12.81
C VAL A 156 3.01 -11.91 11.37
N ALA A 157 2.25 -12.71 10.63
CA ALA A 157 2.52 -12.95 9.21
C ALA A 157 2.48 -11.66 8.37
N LEU A 158 1.54 -10.75 8.65
CA LEU A 158 1.52 -9.42 8.04
C LEU A 158 2.74 -8.59 8.45
N GLN A 159 3.14 -8.63 9.72
CA GLN A 159 4.34 -7.91 10.18
C GLN A 159 5.61 -8.41 9.48
N GLU A 160 5.78 -9.71 9.30
CA GLU A 160 6.89 -10.29 8.56
C GLU A 160 6.92 -9.80 7.10
N LEU A 161 5.75 -9.72 6.45
CA LEU A 161 5.64 -9.13 5.11
C LEU A 161 6.06 -7.66 5.09
N TRP A 162 5.65 -6.88 6.09
CA TRP A 162 6.04 -5.47 6.21
C TRP A 162 7.52 -5.28 6.49
N ASP A 163 8.12 -6.17 7.28
CA ASP A 163 9.55 -6.13 7.58
C ASP A 163 10.39 -6.40 6.33
N LEU A 164 9.96 -7.34 5.47
CA LEU A 164 10.57 -7.57 4.16
C LEU A 164 10.46 -6.32 3.26
N MET A 165 9.30 -5.65 3.26
CA MET A 165 9.10 -4.41 2.53
C MET A 165 10.01 -3.27 3.04
N SER A 166 10.20 -3.19 4.36
CA SER A 166 11.06 -2.19 5.01
C SER A 166 12.52 -2.30 4.55
N VAL A 167 13.03 -3.51 4.33
CA VAL A 167 14.40 -3.70 3.78
C VAL A 167 14.51 -3.09 2.39
N ALA A 168 13.55 -3.35 1.51
CA ALA A 168 13.53 -2.78 0.16
C ALA A 168 13.41 -1.25 0.20
N GLU A 169 12.55 -0.73 1.06
CA GLU A 169 12.37 0.72 1.25
C GLU A 169 13.65 1.40 1.77
N ASN A 170 14.32 0.81 2.76
CA ASN A 170 15.57 1.34 3.31
C ASN A 170 16.68 1.37 2.24
N LEU A 171 16.76 0.35 1.38
CA LEU A 171 17.72 0.32 0.28
C LEU A 171 17.44 1.44 -0.73
N LEU A 172 16.19 1.63 -1.13
CA LEU A 172 15.78 2.72 -2.01
C LEU A 172 16.06 4.09 -1.39
N ARG A 173 15.81 4.26 -0.08
CA ARG A 173 16.15 5.49 0.66
C ARG A 173 17.66 5.75 0.67
N PHE A 174 18.48 4.72 0.88
CA PHE A 174 19.93 4.83 0.84
C PHE A 174 20.43 5.26 -0.55
N VAL A 175 19.95 4.61 -1.61
CA VAL A 175 20.27 4.97 -2.99
C VAL A 175 19.84 6.40 -3.29
N SER A 176 18.64 6.80 -2.86
CA SER A 176 18.14 8.17 -3.02
C SER A 176 19.03 9.20 -2.32
N ALA A 177 19.51 8.89 -1.10
CA ALA A 177 20.44 9.75 -0.38
C ALA A 177 21.78 9.91 -1.13
N MET A 178 22.30 8.84 -1.75
CA MET A 178 23.50 8.92 -2.60
C MET A 178 23.27 9.79 -3.83
N VAL A 179 22.12 9.66 -4.49
CA VAL A 179 21.75 10.49 -5.65
C VAL A 179 21.67 11.96 -5.26
N VAL A 180 21.04 12.28 -4.14
CA VAL A 180 21.02 13.65 -3.58
C VAL A 180 22.44 14.14 -3.31
N ALA A 181 23.28 13.34 -2.65
CA ALA A 181 24.67 13.71 -2.37
C ALA A 181 25.46 14.02 -3.66
N THR A 182 25.32 13.18 -4.70
CA THR A 182 25.94 13.42 -6.00
C THR A 182 25.41 14.71 -6.65
N GLY A 183 24.11 14.98 -6.55
CA GLY A 183 23.50 16.22 -7.03
C GLY A 183 24.05 17.46 -6.31
N LEU A 184 24.20 17.39 -4.98
CA LEU A 184 24.78 18.46 -4.17
C LEU A 184 26.26 18.70 -4.50
N LEU A 185 27.03 17.64 -4.74
CA LEU A 185 28.41 17.76 -5.21
C LEU A 185 28.48 18.42 -6.60
N GLY A 186 27.60 18.03 -7.52
CA GLY A 186 27.51 18.65 -8.84
C GLY A 186 27.19 20.15 -8.75
N MET A 187 26.20 20.51 -7.93
CA MET A 187 25.85 21.90 -7.62
C MET A 187 27.05 22.67 -7.05
N LEU A 188 27.76 22.09 -6.07
CA LEU A 188 28.97 22.68 -5.48
C LEU A 188 30.03 22.96 -6.55
N THR A 189 30.29 22.00 -7.43
CA THR A 189 31.25 22.15 -8.54
C THR A 189 30.85 23.27 -9.49
N VAL A 190 29.56 23.37 -9.85
CA VAL A 190 29.05 24.44 -10.72
C VAL A 190 29.23 25.82 -10.08
N ILE A 191 28.90 25.98 -8.80
CA ILE A 191 29.04 27.27 -8.10
C ILE A 191 30.53 27.64 -7.93
N LEU A 192 31.40 26.66 -7.64
CA LEU A 192 32.84 26.90 -7.56
C LEU A 192 33.44 27.30 -8.91
N SER A 193 33.00 26.69 -10.00
CA SER A 193 33.43 27.08 -11.35
C SER A 193 32.90 28.47 -11.73
N SER A 194 31.66 28.80 -11.36
CA SER A 194 31.07 30.11 -11.63
C SER A 194 31.80 31.24 -10.88
N LEU A 195 32.28 30.97 -9.66
CA LEU A 195 33.09 31.90 -8.88
C LEU A 195 34.37 32.34 -9.60
N GLU A 196 35.08 31.39 -10.23
CA GLU A 196 36.31 31.69 -10.96
C GLU A 196 36.01 32.52 -12.23
N ALA A 197 34.94 32.18 -12.94
CA ALA A 197 34.49 32.92 -14.12
C ALA A 197 34.02 34.35 -13.79
N ARG A 198 33.35 34.55 -12.65
CA ARG A 198 32.73 35.83 -12.24
C ARG A 198 33.65 36.70 -11.38
N ARG A 199 34.95 36.41 -11.29
CA ARG A 199 35.87 37.19 -10.44
C ARG A 199 35.92 38.68 -10.78
N ARG A 200 35.84 39.03 -12.07
CA ARG A 200 35.79 40.44 -12.51
C ARG A 200 34.51 41.14 -12.05
N GLU A 201 33.36 40.47 -12.09
CA GLU A 201 32.08 41.01 -11.61
C GLU A 201 32.13 41.32 -10.12
N MET A 202 32.75 40.43 -9.32
CA MET A 202 32.94 40.63 -7.88
C MET A 202 33.83 41.85 -7.57
N ALA A 203 34.89 42.06 -8.35
CA ALA A 203 35.74 43.23 -8.21
C ALA A 203 34.98 44.55 -8.50
N VAL A 204 34.12 44.56 -9.52
CA VAL A 204 33.24 45.70 -9.82
C VAL A 204 32.26 45.95 -8.67
N LEU A 205 31.56 44.92 -8.17
CA LEU A 205 30.68 45.02 -7.00
C LEU A 205 31.39 45.63 -5.79
N ARG A 206 32.65 45.23 -5.56
CA ARG A 206 33.49 45.78 -4.48
C ARG A 206 33.85 47.24 -4.71
N SER A 207 34.12 47.66 -5.94
CA SER A 207 34.43 49.07 -6.27
C SER A 207 33.26 50.02 -6.02
N VAL A 208 32.01 49.53 -6.11
CA VAL A 208 30.79 50.30 -5.82
C VAL A 208 30.41 50.23 -4.33
N GLY A 209 31.24 49.58 -3.48
CA GLY A 209 31.08 49.57 -2.03
C GLY A 209 30.40 48.33 -1.43
N ALA A 210 30.16 47.27 -2.21
CA ALA A 210 29.63 46.02 -1.65
C ALA A 210 30.60 45.45 -0.60
N ARG A 211 30.12 45.01 0.57
CA ARG A 211 30.96 44.39 1.60
C ARG A 211 31.22 42.91 1.27
N PRO A 212 32.30 42.27 1.78
CA PRO A 212 32.52 40.83 1.59
C PRO A 212 31.32 39.98 2.05
N LEU A 213 30.58 40.45 3.05
CA LEU A 213 29.34 39.80 3.51
C LEU A 213 28.22 39.83 2.46
N HIS A 214 28.15 40.85 1.60
CA HIS A 214 27.19 40.89 0.49
C HIS A 214 27.54 39.83 -0.55
N VAL A 215 28.83 39.61 -0.83
CA VAL A 215 29.29 38.54 -1.72
C VAL A 215 28.94 37.17 -1.13
N PHE A 216 29.18 36.96 0.17
CA PHE A 216 28.76 35.74 0.86
C PHE A 216 27.25 35.49 0.74
N ALA A 217 26.43 36.50 1.05
CA ALA A 217 24.97 36.40 1.00
C ALA A 217 24.46 36.12 -0.41
N LEU A 218 25.11 36.70 -1.44
CA LEU A 218 24.79 36.43 -2.84
C LEU A 218 24.93 34.94 -3.17
N PHE A 219 26.09 34.33 -2.88
CA PHE A 219 26.32 32.91 -3.16
C PHE A 219 25.47 31.97 -2.29
N MET A 220 25.21 32.34 -1.04
CA MET A 220 24.26 31.60 -0.20
C MET A 220 22.85 31.65 -0.77
N SER A 221 22.41 32.81 -1.27
CA SER A 221 21.09 32.95 -1.90
C SER A 221 20.99 32.19 -3.22
N GLU A 222 22.05 32.20 -4.03
CA GLU A 222 22.13 31.41 -5.27
C GLU A 222 22.01 29.91 -4.95
N ALA A 223 22.75 29.44 -3.95
CA ALA A 223 22.67 28.06 -3.51
C ALA A 223 21.27 27.67 -3.00
N MET A 224 20.65 28.54 -2.20
CA MET A 224 19.29 28.34 -1.71
C MET A 224 18.28 28.28 -2.86
N VAL A 225 18.41 29.14 -3.87
CA VAL A 225 17.54 29.14 -5.06
C VAL A 225 17.70 27.84 -5.84
N PHE A 226 18.93 27.36 -6.09
CA PHE A 226 19.14 26.06 -6.73
C PHE A 226 18.50 24.92 -5.95
N ALA A 227 18.64 24.91 -4.63
CA ALA A 227 18.07 23.89 -3.77
C ALA A 227 16.52 23.92 -3.78
N LEU A 228 15.92 25.10 -3.70
CA LEU A 228 14.47 25.29 -3.75
C LEU A 228 13.87 24.90 -5.11
N VAL A 229 14.49 25.34 -6.21
CA VAL A 229 14.05 25.01 -7.57
C VAL A 229 14.21 23.52 -7.84
N GLY A 230 15.34 22.92 -7.43
CA GLY A 230 15.56 21.48 -7.54
C GLY A 230 14.53 20.67 -6.76
N ALA A 231 14.23 21.06 -5.51
CA ALA A 231 13.21 20.41 -4.71
C ALA A 231 11.81 20.54 -5.33
N ALA A 232 11.43 21.75 -5.77
CA ALA A 232 10.15 21.98 -6.44
C ALA A 232 10.01 21.16 -7.73
N ALA A 233 11.06 21.14 -8.56
CA ALA A 233 11.08 20.33 -9.79
C ALA A 233 10.99 18.84 -9.48
N GLY A 234 11.69 18.35 -8.45
CA GLY A 234 11.61 16.96 -7.99
C GLY A 234 10.20 16.57 -7.55
N VAL A 235 9.52 17.43 -6.78
CA VAL A 235 8.13 17.20 -6.38
C VAL A 235 7.20 17.16 -7.61
N VAL A 236 7.35 18.09 -8.55
CA VAL A 236 6.56 18.07 -9.80
C VAL A 236 6.79 16.77 -10.58
N LEU A 237 8.03 16.34 -10.73
CA LEU A 237 8.38 15.09 -11.41
C LEU A 237 7.79 13.87 -10.71
N LEU A 238 7.79 13.84 -9.38
CA LEU A 238 7.15 12.79 -8.59
C LEU A 238 5.65 12.70 -8.92
N TYR A 239 4.93 13.82 -8.90
CA TYR A 239 3.49 13.82 -9.18
C TYR A 239 3.17 13.46 -10.63
N VAL A 240 3.99 13.89 -11.59
CA VAL A 240 3.86 13.45 -12.99
C VAL A 240 4.07 11.94 -13.11
N ALA A 241 5.08 11.39 -12.44
CA ALA A 241 5.34 9.96 -12.42
C ALA A 241 4.20 9.17 -11.77
N LEU A 242 3.60 9.69 -10.69
CA LEU A 242 2.42 9.09 -10.05
C LEU A 242 1.20 9.10 -10.99
N LEU A 243 0.90 10.23 -11.64
CA LEU A 243 -0.24 10.34 -12.56
C LEU A 243 -0.13 9.37 -13.75
N VAL A 244 1.08 9.22 -14.30
CA VAL A 244 1.31 8.31 -15.43
C VAL A 244 1.44 6.85 -14.99
N GLY A 245 2.06 6.60 -13.84
CA GLY A 245 2.35 5.26 -13.34
C GLY A 245 1.17 4.57 -12.65
N GLN A 246 0.32 5.32 -11.94
CA GLN A 246 -0.83 4.79 -11.20
C GLN A 246 -1.72 3.87 -12.05
N PRO A 247 -2.18 4.23 -13.27
CA PRO A 247 -3.06 3.35 -14.05
C PRO A 247 -2.36 2.05 -14.50
N ILE A 248 -1.04 2.10 -14.75
CA ILE A 248 -0.26 0.93 -15.16
C ILE A 248 -0.14 -0.02 -13.96
N VAL A 249 0.26 0.50 -12.81
CA VAL A 249 0.41 -0.29 -11.57
C VAL A 249 -0.93 -0.88 -11.12
N ALA A 250 -2.02 -0.13 -11.24
CA ALA A 250 -3.35 -0.59 -10.89
C ALA A 250 -3.83 -1.73 -11.80
N ARG A 251 -3.50 -1.72 -13.10
CA ARG A 251 -3.87 -2.78 -14.04
C ARG A 251 -3.06 -4.05 -13.86
N GLU A 252 -1.73 -3.93 -13.76
CA GLU A 252 -0.83 -5.08 -13.72
C GLU A 252 -0.78 -5.75 -12.34
N PHE A 253 -0.86 -4.96 -11.27
CA PHE A 253 -0.66 -5.45 -9.90
C PHE A 253 -1.89 -5.31 -9.00
N GLY A 254 -2.97 -4.69 -9.48
CA GLY A 254 -4.16 -4.43 -8.66
C GLY A 254 -3.93 -3.42 -7.52
N LEU A 255 -2.80 -2.71 -7.53
CA LEU A 255 -2.41 -1.77 -6.49
C LEU A 255 -2.84 -0.35 -6.85
N HIS A 256 -3.74 0.22 -6.05
CA HIS A 256 -4.13 1.62 -6.19
C HIS A 256 -3.22 2.52 -5.36
N LEU A 257 -2.36 3.29 -6.03
CA LEU A 257 -1.50 4.29 -5.39
C LEU A 257 -2.27 5.62 -5.27
N PRO A 258 -2.69 6.05 -4.07
CA PRO A 258 -3.45 7.30 -3.93
C PRO A 258 -2.54 8.51 -4.21
N ILE A 259 -3.04 9.44 -5.01
CA ILE A 259 -2.37 10.72 -5.26
C ILE A 259 -2.82 11.70 -4.18
N ALA A 260 -2.06 11.73 -3.08
CA ALA A 260 -2.30 12.61 -1.95
C ALA A 260 -1.29 13.77 -1.91
N LEU A 261 -1.61 14.82 -1.17
CA LEU A 261 -0.64 15.88 -0.84
C LEU A 261 0.49 15.32 0.03
N PRO A 262 1.70 15.93 0.00
CA PRO A 262 2.83 15.42 0.76
C PRO A 262 2.52 15.43 2.25
N GLY A 263 2.82 14.32 2.92
CA GLY A 263 2.60 14.17 4.35
C GLY A 263 3.66 14.92 5.17
N PRO A 264 3.53 14.95 6.51
CA PRO A 264 4.51 15.59 7.38
C PRO A 264 5.94 15.06 7.21
N GLY A 265 6.09 13.76 6.93
CA GLY A 265 7.39 13.13 6.67
C GLY A 265 8.03 13.61 5.37
N ASP A 266 7.24 13.74 4.30
CA ASP A 266 7.73 14.20 3.00
C ASP A 266 8.21 15.65 3.07
N TRP A 267 7.47 16.51 3.77
CA TRP A 267 7.88 17.89 4.03
C TRP A 267 9.19 17.98 4.80
N TRP A 268 9.43 17.08 5.76
CA TRP A 268 10.70 16.98 6.45
C TRP A 268 11.85 16.60 5.52
N ILE A 269 11.64 15.65 4.60
CA ILE A 269 12.64 15.25 3.61
C ILE A 269 12.96 16.41 2.66
N ILE A 270 11.94 17.09 2.14
CA ILE A 270 12.10 18.25 1.26
C ILE A 270 12.90 19.35 1.98
N ALA A 271 12.51 19.67 3.23
CA ALA A 271 13.22 20.65 4.03
C ALA A 271 14.68 20.25 4.30
N ALA A 272 14.94 18.97 4.59
CA ALA A 272 16.29 18.45 4.80
C ALA A 272 17.16 18.57 3.53
N VAL A 273 16.61 18.28 2.35
CA VAL A 273 17.32 18.43 1.08
C VAL A 273 17.63 19.90 0.78
N VAL A 274 16.66 20.81 0.98
CA VAL A 274 16.88 22.25 0.79
C VAL A 274 17.92 22.79 1.77
N ALA A 275 17.84 22.38 3.03
CA ALA A 275 18.82 22.74 4.06
C ALA A 275 20.21 22.22 3.71
N ALA A 276 20.33 20.96 3.27
CA ALA A 276 21.59 20.36 2.86
C ALA A 276 22.20 21.07 1.64
N GLY A 277 21.40 21.40 0.63
CA GLY A 277 21.87 22.16 -0.54
C GLY A 277 22.31 23.58 -0.21
N THR A 278 21.55 24.25 0.66
CA THR A 278 21.92 25.58 1.16
C THR A 278 23.21 25.51 1.97
N ALA A 279 23.36 24.51 2.84
CA ALA A 279 24.57 24.29 3.63
C ALA A 279 25.79 23.94 2.75
N ALA A 280 25.61 23.14 1.70
CA ALA A 280 26.67 22.86 0.73
C ALA A 280 27.17 24.14 0.03
N GLY A 281 26.27 25.10 -0.22
CA GLY A 281 26.58 26.43 -0.74
C GLY A 281 27.45 27.31 0.18
N ALA A 282 27.56 26.97 1.47
CA ALA A 282 28.43 27.71 2.38
C ALA A 282 29.90 27.60 1.99
N VAL A 283 30.34 26.46 1.44
CA VAL A 283 31.73 26.25 1.00
C VAL A 283 32.16 27.28 -0.06
N PRO A 284 31.47 27.43 -1.20
CA PRO A 284 31.81 28.44 -2.20
C PRO A 284 31.60 29.86 -1.66
N ALA A 285 30.54 30.10 -0.87
CA ALA A 285 30.27 31.42 -0.31
C ALA A 285 31.40 31.90 0.64
N ILE A 286 31.93 31.02 1.50
CA ILE A 286 33.08 31.34 2.37
C ILE A 286 34.33 31.60 1.52
N ARG A 287 34.55 30.82 0.46
CA ARG A 287 35.68 31.05 -0.45
C ARG A 287 35.57 32.41 -1.14
N ALA A 288 34.38 32.77 -1.61
CA ALA A 288 34.08 34.07 -2.22
C ALA A 288 34.32 35.23 -1.24
N TYR A 289 33.86 35.08 0.01
CA TYR A 289 34.09 36.04 1.08
C TYR A 289 35.57 36.32 1.30
N ARG A 290 36.39 35.26 1.40
CA ARG A 290 37.83 35.37 1.63
C ARG A 290 38.55 36.04 0.46
N LEU A 291 38.22 35.65 -0.77
CA LEU A 291 38.76 36.29 -1.98
C LEU A 291 38.41 37.78 -2.04
N SER A 292 37.16 38.11 -1.74
CA SER A 292 36.65 39.49 -1.72
C SER A 292 37.29 40.37 -0.64
N LEU A 293 37.71 39.78 0.48
CA LEU A 293 38.42 40.47 1.56
C LEU A 293 39.87 40.77 1.14
N ALA A 294 40.56 39.76 0.60
CA ALA A 294 41.95 39.87 0.15
C ALA A 294 42.11 40.89 -0.99
N ASP A 295 41.22 40.84 -2.00
CA ASP A 295 41.25 41.77 -3.13
C ASP A 295 40.97 43.23 -2.70
N GLY A 296 40.33 43.44 -1.54
CA GLY A 296 40.12 44.79 -0.97
C GLY A 296 41.32 45.38 -0.23
N LEU A 297 42.35 44.58 0.06
CA LEU A 297 43.56 45.00 0.79
C LEU A 297 44.78 45.20 -0.12
N SER A 298 44.75 44.70 -1.35
CA SER A 298 45.80 44.94 -2.34
C SER A 298 45.49 46.19 -3.17
N MET A 299 46.12 47.33 -2.86
CA MET A 299 46.27 48.41 -3.83
C MET A 299 47.18 47.90 -4.95
N ARG A 300 46.62 47.67 -6.14
CA ARG A 300 47.43 47.54 -7.36
C ARG A 300 47.47 48.91 -8.02
N ILE A 301 48.66 49.52 -8.01
CA ILE A 301 49.07 50.64 -8.88
C ILE A 301 49.13 50.12 -10.32
#